data_AF-A0A956BHL7-F1
#
_entry.id   AF-A0A956BHL7-F1
#
_cell.length_a   1.000
_cell.length_b   1.000
_cell.length_c   1.000
_cell.angle_alpha   90.00
_cell.angle_beta   90.00
_cell.angle_gamma   90.00
#
_symmetry.space_group_name_H-M   'P 1'
#
loop_
_entity.id
_entity.type
_entity.pdbx_description
1 polymer ?
#
loop_
_entity_poly.entity_id
_entity_poly.type
_entity_poly.pdbx_seq_one_letter_code
_entity_poly.pdbx_strand_id
1 'polypeptide(L)' 'RIELLVSEIRQYYWDYTVTADLIELRNLATVAKLIIECAIRRRESRGLHYNTDYPERDDENWLTNTVIDRLMIEGY' A
#
# COMPACT_ATOMS: atom_id res chain seq x y z
N ARG A 1 10.83 1.20 -4.53
CA ARG A 1 11.10 2.56 -3.99
C ARG A 1 10.41 2.79 -2.65
N ILE A 2 9.10 2.53 -2.51
CA ILE A 2 8.39 2.67 -1.23
C ILE A 2 8.99 1.78 -0.12
N GLU A 3 9.47 0.59 -0.45
CA GLU A 3 10.09 -0.33 0.51
C GLU A 3 11.33 0.24 1.21
N LEU A 4 12.20 0.95 0.47
CA LEU A 4 13.40 1.60 1.02
C LEU A 4 13.02 2.68 2.04
N LEU A 5 11.98 3.47 1.73
CA LEU A 5 11.47 4.48 2.67
C LEU A 5 10.89 3.83 3.93
N VAL A 6 10.11 2.77 3.76
CA VAL A 6 9.53 2.03 4.90
C VAL A 6 10.62 1.40 5.76
N SER A 7 11.69 0.86 5.15
CA SER A 7 12.82 0.29 5.89
C SER A 7 13.59 1.37 6.65
N GLU A 8 13.82 2.53 6.05
CA GLU A 8 14.50 3.66 6.69
C GLU A 8 13.69 4.20 7.88
N ILE A 9 12.37 4.36 7.73
CA ILE A 9 11.47 4.76 8.83
C ILE A 9 11.49 3.71 9.96
N ARG A 10 11.50 2.42 9.62
CA ARG A 10 11.61 1.34 10.63
C ARG A 10 12.94 1.37 11.36
N GLN A 11 14.04 1.60 10.65
CA GLN A 11 15.35 1.73 11.27
C GLN A 11 15.38 2.94 12.20
N TYR A 12 14.90 4.10 11.74
CA TYR A 12 14.86 5.31 12.55
C TYR A 12 13.99 5.15 13.82
N TYR A 13 12.91 4.37 13.75
CA TYR A 13 12.08 4.01 14.90
C TYR A 13 12.82 3.21 15.98
N TRP A 14 13.78 2.36 15.59
CA TRP A 14 14.56 1.55 16.54
C TRP A 14 15.82 2.25 17.03
N ASP A 15 16.43 3.09 16.20
CA ASP A 15 17.73 3.71 16.47
C ASP A 15 17.61 5.04 17.27
N TYR A 16 16.42 5.67 17.30
CA TYR A 16 16.22 7.00 17.88
C TYR A 16 14.99 7.08 18.81
N THR A 17 14.89 8.20 19.55
CA THR A 17 13.74 8.48 20.42
C THR A 17 12.46 8.54 19.61
N VAL A 18 11.47 7.74 20.00
CA VAL A 18 10.15 7.72 19.39
C VAL A 18 9.41 9.03 19.70
N THR A 19 9.03 9.75 18.64
CA THR A 19 8.22 10.97 18.71
C THR A 19 6.84 10.74 18.07
N ALA A 20 5.89 11.64 18.35
CA ALA A 20 4.57 11.61 17.72
C ALA A 20 4.67 11.70 16.19
N ASP A 21 5.46 12.67 15.68
CA ASP A 21 5.69 12.87 14.25
C ASP A 21 6.25 11.61 13.57
N LEU A 22 7.13 10.86 14.25
CA LEU A 22 7.68 9.62 13.71
C LEU A 22 6.61 8.52 13.60
N ILE A 23 5.70 8.44 14.57
CA ILE A 23 4.57 7.50 14.53
C ILE A 23 3.62 7.87 13.38
N GLU A 24 3.33 9.16 13.19
CA GLU A 24 2.51 9.64 12.09
C GLU A 24 3.15 9.33 10.73
N LEU A 25 4.45 9.58 10.59
CA LEU A 25 5.20 9.24 9.39
C LEU A 25 5.13 7.74 9.08
N ARG A 26 5.31 6.88 10.09
CA ARG A 26 5.18 5.43 9.93
C ARG A 26 3.77 5.02 9.48
N ASN A 27 2.74 5.62 10.05
CA ASN A 27 1.35 5.33 9.70
C ASN A 27 1.04 5.76 8.26
N LEU A 28 1.49 6.95 7.85
CA LEU A 28 1.35 7.44 6.47
C LEU A 28 2.07 6.52 5.47
N ALA A 29 3.31 6.13 5.77
CA ALA A 29 4.06 5.21 4.93
C ALA A 29 3.38 3.84 4.80
N THR A 30 2.75 3.36 5.89
CA THR A 30 1.96 2.12 5.88
C THR A 30 0.75 2.24 4.95
N VAL A 31 -0.04 3.31 5.09
CA VAL A 31 -1.21 3.55 4.23
C VAL A 31 -0.79 3.69 2.76
N ALA A 32 0.28 4.41 2.48
CA ALA A 32 0.82 4.56 1.14
C ALA A 32 1.24 3.21 0.52
N LYS A 33 1.92 2.35 1.28
CA LYS A 33 2.26 0.98 0.83
C LYS A 33 0.99 0.21 0.47
N LEU A 34 -0.02 0.21 1.33
CA LEU A 34 -1.27 -0.52 1.08
C LEU A 34 -2.00 -0.04 -0.18
N ILE A 35 -2.03 1.28 -0.42
CA ILE A 35 -2.61 1.86 -1.64
C ILE A 35 -1.86 1.36 -2.88
N ILE A 36 -0.53 1.39 -2.86
CA ILE A 36 0.31 0.94 -3.98
C ILE A 36 0.08 -0.55 -4.25
N GLU A 37 0.10 -1.39 -3.22
CA GLU A 37 -0.14 -2.84 -3.37
C GLU A 37 -1.53 -3.13 -3.93
N CYS A 38 -2.57 -2.43 -3.44
CA CYS A 38 -3.92 -2.52 -3.99
C CYS A 38 -3.98 -2.16 -5.48
N ALA A 39 -3.32 -1.06 -5.86
CA ALA A 39 -3.32 -0.58 -7.24
C ALA A 39 -2.59 -1.55 -8.19
N ILE A 40 -1.46 -2.11 -7.75
CA ILE A 40 -0.69 -3.11 -8.51
C ILE A 40 -1.50 -4.40 -8.67
N ARG A 41 -2.15 -4.87 -7.59
CA ARG A 41 -2.94 -6.11 -7.62
C ARG A 41 -4.16 -5.98 -8.53
N ARG A 42 -4.81 -4.81 -8.58
CA ARG A 42 -6.05 -4.57 -9.34
C ARG A 42 -5.78 -4.31 -10.83
N ARG A 43 -5.87 -5.39 -11.62
CA ARG A 43 -5.64 -5.42 -13.08
C ARG A 43 -6.92 -5.08 -13.87
N GLU A 44 -7.49 -3.91 -13.58
CA GLU A 44 -8.58 -3.29 -14.34
C GLU A 44 -8.53 -1.77 -14.17
N SER A 45 -9.39 -1.05 -14.88
CA SER A 45 -9.68 0.36 -14.63
C SER A 45 -11.14 0.55 -14.24
N ARG A 46 -11.39 1.18 -13.09
CA ARG A 46 -12.73 1.40 -12.52
C ARG A 46 -12.80 2.67 -11.69
N GLY A 47 -13.68 3.59 -12.10
CA GLY A 47 -13.88 4.85 -11.39
C GLY A 47 -12.62 5.71 -11.38
N LEU A 48 -12.08 5.99 -10.19
CA LEU A 48 -10.85 6.78 -10.01
C LEU A 48 -9.56 5.94 -10.11
N HIS A 49 -9.65 4.60 -10.13
CA HIS A 49 -8.51 3.74 -10.36
C HIS A 49 -8.37 3.51 -11.88
N TYR A 50 -7.31 4.06 -12.47
CA TYR A 50 -6.99 3.87 -13.89
C TYR A 50 -5.63 3.20 -14.03
N ASN A 51 -5.59 2.09 -14.74
CA ASN A 51 -4.41 1.30 -15.00
C ASN A 51 -4.16 1.25 -16.52
N THR A 52 -3.07 1.84 -16.98
CA THR A 52 -2.74 1.93 -18.40
C THR A 52 -2.55 0.56 -19.06
N ASP A 53 -2.12 -0.45 -18.31
CA ASP A 53 -1.94 -1.82 -18.81
C ASP A 53 -3.28 -2.58 -18.88
N TYR A 54 -4.30 -2.13 -18.14
CA TYR A 54 -5.65 -2.71 -18.09
C TYR A 54 -6.69 -1.57 -18.16
N PRO A 55 -6.83 -0.91 -19.32
CA PRO A 55 -7.62 0.33 -19.45
C PRO A 55 -9.13 0.09 -19.35
N GLU A 56 -9.57 -1.16 -19.51
CA GLU A 56 -10.98 -1.54 -19.47
C GLU A 56 -11.41 -1.99 -18.07
N ARG A 57 -12.73 -1.89 -17.84
CA ARG A 57 -13.39 -2.43 -16.65
C ARG A 57 -13.60 -3.94 -16.80
N ASP A 58 -13.30 -4.71 -15.77
CA ASP A 58 -13.45 -6.18 -15.77
C ASP A 58 -14.39 -6.61 -14.64
N ASP A 59 -15.67 -6.80 -14.95
CA ASP A 59 -16.66 -7.25 -13.97
C ASP A 59 -16.59 -8.75 -13.67
N GLU A 60 -15.96 -9.56 -14.54
CA GLU A 60 -15.88 -11.00 -14.33
C GLU A 60 -14.89 -11.32 -13.19
N ASN A 61 -13.74 -10.66 -13.18
CA ASN A 61 -12.70 -10.91 -12.18
C ASN A 61 -12.65 -9.88 -11.03
N TRP A 62 -13.14 -8.65 -11.26
CA TRP A 62 -12.89 -7.52 -10.34
C TRP A 62 -14.16 -6.82 -9.85
N LEU A 63 -15.36 -7.38 -10.03
CA LEU A 63 -16.58 -6.91 -9.38
C LEU A 63 -16.61 -7.28 -7.87
N THR A 64 -15.57 -6.88 -7.15
CA THR A 64 -15.39 -7.11 -5.72
C THR A 64 -14.56 -6.00 -5.09
N ASN A 65 -14.71 -5.87 -3.77
CA ASN A 65 -13.92 -4.94 -2.97
C ASN A 65 -12.52 -5.53 -2.71
N THR A 66 -11.50 -4.68 -2.79
CA THR A 66 -10.17 -5.08 -2.34
C THR A 66 -10.13 -5.10 -0.82
N VAL A 67 -9.88 -6.26 -0.22
CA VAL A 67 -9.74 -6.45 1.22
C VAL A 67 -8.30 -6.82 1.54
N ILE A 68 -7.70 -6.13 2.51
CA ILE A 68 -6.37 -6.43 3.03
C ILE A 68 -6.50 -6.79 4.50
N ASP A 69 -5.92 -7.92 4.89
CA ASP A 69 -5.80 -8.34 6.29
C ASP A 69 -4.33 -8.32 6.74
N ARG A 70 -4.10 -8.51 8.05
CA ARG A 70 -2.74 -8.48 8.62
C ARG A 70 -1.87 -9.64 8.14
N LEU A 71 -2.44 -10.83 7.93
CA LEU A 71 -1.70 -12.03 7.49
C LEU A 71 -1.14 -11.85 6.07
N MET A 72 -1.80 -11.03 5.26
CA MET A 72 -1.39 -10.67 3.90
C MET A 72 -0.25 -9.65 3.86
N ILE A 73 0.08 -8.99 4.99
CA ILE A 73 1.08 -7.91 5.06
C ILE A 73 2.43 -8.42 5.59
N GLU A 74 2.46 -9.47 6.41
CA GLU A 74 3.68 -9.98 7.06
C GLU A 74 4.54 -10.90 6.16
N GLY A 75 4.08 -11.21 4.94
CA GLY A 75 4.78 -12.08 3.99
C GLY A 75 5.75 -11.40 3.02
N TYR A 76 5.95 -10.08 3.11
CA TYR A 76 6.80 -9.28 2.21
C TYR A 76 7.72 -8.32 2.97
#